data_AF-A0A135T6Q4-F1
#
_entry.id   AF-A0A135T6Q4-F1
#
_cell.length_a   1.000
_cell.length_b   1.000
_cell.length_c   1.000
_cell.angle_alpha   90.00
_cell.angle_beta   90.00
_cell.angle_gamma   90.00
#
_symmetry.space_group_name_H-M   'P 1'
#
loop_
_entity.id
_entity.type
_entity.pdbx_description
1 polymer ?
#
loop_
_entity_poly.entity_id
_entity_poly.type
_entity_poly.pdbx_seq_one_letter_code
_entity_poly.pdbx_strand_id
1 'polypeptide(L)'
;MDSIFKNGHYVNKLLLNVIFLQSSLFTDLSIIRTCPEDPSTTGMGFYNRFKELFPQHVDNPTMPTVLALVVCGVCLVPYGKQSAEWVYCGMAYRMMVDLGYHLDMPSGTDPEPKNGVSVTETEMRRRICWVAYASGKFQSLYLGRPPSLLFQNGNISKEFLGSSEEMEQWNESW
;
A
#
# COMPACT_ATOMS: atom_id res chain seq x y z
N MET A 1 19.87 -9.52 -1.59
CA MET A 1 18.55 -10.15 -1.40
C MET A 1 18.06 -9.85 0.01
N ASP A 2 17.29 -8.76 0.14
CA ASP A 2 16.72 -8.30 1.40
C ASP A 2 15.50 -9.14 1.74
N SER A 3 15.73 -10.23 2.48
CA SER A 3 14.68 -11.13 2.92
C SER A 3 13.85 -10.50 4.05
N ILE A 4 12.60 -10.94 4.24
CA ILE A 4 11.73 -10.57 5.37
C ILE A 4 12.44 -10.78 6.72
N PHE A 5 13.32 -11.79 6.80
CA PHE A 5 14.14 -12.09 7.97
C PHE A 5 15.26 -11.07 8.24
N LYS A 6 15.62 -10.25 7.24
CA LYS A 6 16.65 -9.20 7.33
C LYS A 6 16.05 -7.80 7.48
N ASN A 7 14.75 -7.67 7.71
CA ASN A 7 14.09 -6.37 7.86
C ASN A 7 14.28 -5.47 6.61
N GLY A 8 14.10 -6.05 5.42
CA GLY A 8 14.28 -5.33 4.16
C GLY A 8 13.43 -4.06 4.05
N HIS A 9 13.97 -3.04 3.38
CA HIS A 9 13.39 -1.69 3.31
C HIS A 9 11.96 -1.63 2.74
N TYR A 10 11.56 -2.63 1.93
CA TYR A 10 10.29 -2.68 1.23
C TYR A 10 9.25 -3.62 1.87
N VAL A 11 9.54 -4.24 3.01
CA VAL A 11 8.58 -5.14 3.67
C VAL A 11 8.59 -4.95 5.19
N ASN A 12 7.41 -4.88 5.79
CA ASN A 12 7.26 -4.94 7.25
C ASN A 12 6.14 -5.93 7.63
N LYS A 13 6.03 -6.22 8.93
CA LYS A 13 5.03 -7.16 9.46
C LYS A 13 3.59 -6.68 9.21
N LEU A 14 3.35 -5.37 9.11
CA LEU A 14 2.03 -4.84 8.75
C LEU A 14 1.65 -5.26 7.34
N LEU A 15 2.51 -4.96 6.37
CA LEU A 15 2.28 -5.26 4.97
C LEU A 15 2.09 -6.75 4.75
N LEU A 16 2.87 -7.59 5.44
CA LEU A 16 2.71 -9.05 5.35
C LEU A 16 1.33 -9.53 5.81
N ASN A 17 0.83 -9.05 6.95
CA ASN A 17 -0.51 -9.40 7.43
C ASN A 17 -1.59 -8.91 6.46
N VAL A 18 -1.40 -7.73 5.88
CA VAL A 18 -2.36 -7.17 4.92
C VAL A 18 -2.37 -7.94 3.61
N ILE A 19 -1.21 -8.41 3.12
CA ILE A 19 -1.14 -9.29 1.95
C ILE A 19 -1.92 -10.58 2.23
N PHE A 20 -1.74 -11.20 3.39
CA PHE A 20 -2.51 -12.41 3.74
C PHE A 20 -4.01 -12.12 3.89
N LEU A 21 -4.39 -10.98 4.48
CA LEU A 21 -5.79 -10.54 4.52
C LEU A 21 -6.36 -10.37 3.11
N GLN A 22 -5.62 -9.74 2.20
CA GLN A 22 -6.08 -9.56 0.82
C GLN A 22 -6.21 -10.91 0.10
N SER A 23 -5.21 -11.78 0.21
CA SER A 23 -5.24 -13.12 -0.38
C SER A 23 -6.40 -13.97 0.17
N SER A 24 -6.75 -13.78 1.43
CA SER A 24 -7.87 -14.51 2.06
C SER A 24 -9.23 -14.22 1.40
N LEU A 25 -9.38 -13.08 0.72
CA LEU A 25 -10.62 -12.73 0.00
C LEU A 25 -10.87 -13.62 -1.22
N PHE A 26 -9.85 -14.35 -1.69
CA PHE A 26 -9.90 -15.19 -2.88
C PHE A 26 -9.83 -16.67 -2.55
N THR A 27 -10.00 -17.06 -1.29
CA THR A 27 -9.92 -18.45 -0.85
C THR A 27 -11.02 -18.82 0.13
N ASP A 28 -11.55 -20.03 0.00
CA ASP A 28 -12.66 -20.52 0.83
C ASP A 28 -12.20 -21.41 2.00
N LEU A 29 -10.89 -21.48 2.26
CA LEU A 29 -10.31 -22.34 3.27
C LEU A 29 -10.84 -22.02 4.68
N SER A 30 -11.42 -23.02 5.34
CA SER A 30 -11.97 -22.85 6.69
C SER A 30 -10.90 -22.60 7.77
N ILE A 31 -9.67 -23.07 7.55
CA ILE A 31 -8.55 -22.92 8.50
C ILE A 31 -8.15 -21.46 8.76
N ILE A 32 -8.41 -20.55 7.81
CA ILE A 32 -8.09 -19.13 7.95
C ILE A 32 -9.26 -18.30 8.51
N ARG A 33 -10.37 -18.94 8.88
CA ARG A 33 -11.50 -18.31 9.54
C ARG A 33 -11.21 -18.18 11.02
N THR A 34 -11.53 -17.03 11.60
CA THR A 34 -11.40 -16.84 13.06
C THR A 34 -12.50 -17.62 13.81
N CYS A 35 -13.67 -17.76 13.18
CA CYS A 35 -14.73 -18.65 13.62
C CYS A 35 -14.98 -19.66 12.49
N PRO A 36 -14.72 -20.97 12.70
CA PRO A 36 -14.85 -21.98 11.64
C PRO A 36 -16.22 -22.01 10.96
N GLU A 37 -17.27 -21.73 11.73
CA GLU A 37 -18.68 -21.75 11.32
C GLU A 37 -19.13 -20.49 10.57
N ASP A 38 -18.33 -19.42 10.57
CA ASP A 38 -18.69 -18.13 9.97
C ASP A 38 -17.73 -17.76 8.82
N PRO A 39 -18.15 -17.94 7.56
CA PRO A 39 -17.37 -17.56 6.37
C PRO A 39 -17.00 -16.07 6.32
N SER A 40 -17.76 -15.19 6.97
CA SER A 40 -17.45 -13.75 7.01
C SER A 40 -16.22 -13.41 7.84
N THR A 41 -15.71 -14.38 8.62
CA THR A 41 -14.52 -14.22 9.46
C THR A 41 -13.22 -14.69 8.79
N THR A 42 -13.29 -15.10 7.52
CA THR A 42 -12.14 -15.48 6.70
C THR A 42 -11.08 -14.38 6.73
N GLY A 43 -9.83 -14.71 7.04
CA GLY A 43 -8.71 -13.75 7.05
C GLY A 43 -8.71 -12.70 8.16
N MET A 44 -9.78 -12.60 8.96
CA MET A 44 -9.91 -11.58 10.01
C MET A 44 -8.85 -11.71 11.11
N GLY A 45 -8.23 -12.88 11.28
CA GLY A 45 -7.07 -13.07 12.15
C GLY A 45 -5.88 -12.20 11.73
N PHE A 46 -5.61 -12.08 10.43
CA PHE A 46 -4.56 -11.21 9.91
C PHE A 46 -4.88 -9.73 10.12
N TYR A 47 -6.16 -9.35 9.98
CA TYR A 47 -6.59 -7.99 10.30
C TYR A 47 -6.43 -7.66 11.79
N ASN A 48 -6.75 -8.61 12.68
CA ASN A 48 -6.52 -8.43 14.12
C ASN A 48 -5.04 -8.24 14.42
N ARG A 49 -4.17 -9.04 13.81
CA ARG A 49 -2.73 -8.89 13.95
C ARG A 49 -2.20 -7.57 13.40
N PHE A 50 -2.75 -7.10 12.28
CA PHE A 50 -2.45 -5.76 11.75
C PHE A 50 -2.76 -4.66 12.77
N LYS A 51 -3.95 -4.69 13.39
CA LYS A 51 -4.34 -3.71 14.42
C LYS A 51 -3.42 -3.73 15.65
N GLU A 52 -2.96 -4.90 16.08
CA GLU A 52 -2.04 -5.04 17.21
C GLU A 52 -0.67 -4.42 16.93
N LEU A 53 -0.18 -4.58 15.69
CA LEU A 53 1.14 -4.13 15.30
C LEU A 53 1.17 -2.65 14.89
N PHE A 54 0.04 -2.12 14.37
CA PHE A 54 -0.02 -0.80 13.78
C PHE A 54 0.46 0.35 14.69
N PRO A 55 0.12 0.40 16.00
CA PRO A 55 0.59 1.45 16.89
C PRO A 55 2.12 1.64 16.91
N GLN A 56 2.89 0.58 16.66
CA GLN A 56 4.36 0.61 16.66
C GLN A 56 4.96 1.33 15.44
N HIS A 57 4.14 1.61 14.42
CA HIS A 57 4.56 2.23 13.16
C HIS A 57 4.01 3.65 12.98
N VAL A 58 3.22 4.16 13.94
CA VAL A 58 2.57 5.48 13.82
C VAL A 58 3.59 6.61 13.89
N ASP A 59 4.55 6.52 14.80
CA ASP A 59 5.55 7.59 15.03
C ASP A 59 6.64 7.62 13.96
N ASN A 60 6.89 6.50 13.30
CA ASN A 60 7.94 6.34 12.29
C ASN A 60 7.39 5.58 11.07
N PRO A 61 6.49 6.20 10.29
CA PRO A 61 5.90 5.56 9.13
C PRO A 61 6.95 5.32 8.06
N THR A 62 6.80 4.21 7.34
CA THR A 62 7.66 3.82 6.21
C THR A 62 6.80 3.56 4.97
N MET A 63 7.42 3.44 3.79
CA MET A 63 6.67 3.11 2.57
C MET A 63 5.79 1.85 2.71
N PRO A 64 6.27 0.73 3.29
CA PRO A 64 5.43 -0.44 3.55
C PRO A 64 4.28 -0.18 4.53
N THR A 65 4.45 0.76 5.47
CA THR A 65 3.39 1.17 6.41
C THR A 65 2.25 1.87 5.68
N VAL A 66 2.59 2.81 4.80
CA VAL A 66 1.60 3.51 3.96
C VAL A 66 0.87 2.52 3.06
N LEU A 67 1.60 1.64 2.37
CA LEU A 67 1.01 0.62 1.51
C LEU A 67 0.10 -0.33 2.29
N ALA A 68 0.53 -0.79 3.47
CA ALA A 68 -0.27 -1.66 4.33
C ALA A 68 -1.61 -0.99 4.72
N LEU A 69 -1.60 0.29 5.06
CA LEU A 69 -2.83 1.02 5.41
C LEU A 69 -3.80 1.14 4.23
N VAL A 70 -3.29 1.51 3.04
CA VAL A 70 -4.12 1.64 1.83
C VAL A 70 -4.78 0.30 1.48
N VAL A 71 -3.99 -0.76 1.40
CA VAL A 71 -4.49 -2.09 1.02
C VAL A 71 -5.41 -2.65 2.09
N CYS A 72 -5.08 -2.47 3.38
CA CYS A 72 -5.94 -2.90 4.48
C CYS A 72 -7.30 -2.19 4.40
N GLY A 73 -7.31 -0.88 4.17
CA GLY A 73 -8.53 -0.12 3.97
C GLY A 73 -9.42 -0.76 2.90
N VAL A 74 -8.90 -0.94 1.68
CA VAL A 74 -9.64 -1.55 0.56
C VAL A 74 -10.17 -2.95 0.93
N CYS A 75 -9.37 -3.76 1.62
CA CYS A 75 -9.79 -5.11 2.05
C CYS A 75 -10.97 -5.09 3.03
N LEU A 76 -11.24 -3.99 3.73
CA LEU A 76 -12.32 -3.89 4.73
C LEU A 76 -13.70 -3.61 4.12
N VAL A 77 -13.75 -3.16 2.86
CA VAL A 77 -15.01 -2.90 2.14
C VAL A 77 -15.91 -4.14 2.07
N PRO A 78 -15.46 -5.33 1.61
CA PRO A 78 -16.30 -6.52 1.56
C PRO A 78 -16.77 -7.01 2.92
N TYR A 79 -16.06 -6.69 4.01
CA TYR A 79 -16.48 -7.00 5.38
C TYR A 79 -17.47 -5.96 5.97
N GLY A 80 -17.94 -5.00 5.17
CA GLY A 80 -18.85 -3.94 5.63
C GLY A 80 -18.20 -2.93 6.58
N LYS A 81 -16.86 -2.87 6.63
CA LYS A 81 -16.09 -2.04 7.57
C LYS A 81 -15.63 -0.71 6.93
N GLN A 82 -16.54 -0.05 6.21
CA GLN A 82 -16.28 1.17 5.45
C GLN A 82 -15.77 2.34 6.29
N SER A 83 -16.26 2.49 7.53
CA SER A 83 -15.76 3.52 8.45
C SER A 83 -14.28 3.32 8.81
N ALA A 84 -13.86 2.06 9.01
CA ALA A 84 -12.46 1.74 9.29
C ALA A 84 -11.59 1.93 8.04
N GLU A 85 -12.10 1.54 6.88
CA GLU A 85 -11.48 1.81 5.58
C GLU A 85 -11.21 3.30 5.38
N TRP A 86 -12.21 4.17 5.60
CA TRP A 86 -12.05 5.63 5.55
C TRP A 86 -10.92 6.14 6.46
N VAL A 87 -10.86 5.64 7.70
CA VAL A 87 -9.83 6.03 8.66
C VAL A 87 -8.44 5.61 8.16
N TYR A 88 -8.25 4.35 7.77
CA TYR A 88 -6.94 3.86 7.33
C TYR A 88 -6.46 4.53 6.04
N CYS A 89 -7.33 4.72 5.04
CA CYS A 89 -7.02 5.47 3.83
C CYS A 89 -6.60 6.91 4.16
N GLY A 90 -7.33 7.57 5.07
CA GLY A 90 -6.98 8.91 5.53
C GLY A 90 -5.67 8.99 6.31
N MET A 91 -5.32 7.98 7.11
CA MET A 91 -4.03 7.89 7.80
C MET A 91 -2.89 7.69 6.79
N ALA A 92 -3.07 6.77 5.84
CA ALA A 92 -2.10 6.51 4.78
C ALA A 92 -1.78 7.78 4.00
N TYR A 93 -2.79 8.57 3.65
CA TYR A 93 -2.59 9.82 2.94
C TYR A 93 -1.77 10.84 3.75
N ARG A 94 -2.09 11.01 5.04
CA ARG A 94 -1.33 11.93 5.90
C ARG A 94 0.14 11.49 6.04
N MET A 95 0.39 10.19 6.21
CA MET A 95 1.74 9.63 6.24
C MET A 95 2.48 9.78 4.91
N MET A 96 1.78 9.62 3.78
CA MET A 96 2.33 9.85 2.44
C MET A 96 2.75 11.31 2.24
N VAL A 97 1.96 12.26 2.74
CA VAL A 97 2.29 13.68 2.70
C VAL A 97 3.51 13.97 3.56
N ASP A 98 3.54 13.45 4.78
CA ASP A 98 4.65 13.58 5.73
C ASP A 98 5.98 13.03 5.16
N LEU A 99 5.92 11.88 4.49
CA LEU A 99 7.06 11.27 3.80
C LEU A 99 7.46 11.96 2.49
N GLY A 100 6.72 12.99 2.05
CA GLY A 100 7.01 13.75 0.83
C GLY A 100 6.70 13.01 -0.48
N TYR A 101 5.97 11.89 -0.46
CA TYR A 101 5.70 11.09 -1.67
C TYR A 101 4.78 11.79 -2.68
N HIS A 102 4.03 12.79 -2.22
CA HIS A 102 3.15 13.63 -3.03
C HIS A 102 3.90 14.63 -3.94
N LEU A 103 5.20 14.79 -3.73
CA LEU A 103 6.07 15.66 -4.54
C LEU A 103 6.70 14.81 -5.65
N ASP A 104 6.52 15.18 -6.92
CA ASP A 104 7.36 14.62 -7.99
C ASP A 104 8.81 14.96 -7.66
N MET A 105 9.60 13.91 -7.47
CA MET A 105 11.04 14.05 -7.67
C MET A 105 11.21 14.31 -9.17
N PRO A 106 11.83 15.42 -9.59
CA PRO A 106 12.17 15.60 -10.99
C PRO A 106 12.99 14.38 -11.41
N SER A 107 12.44 13.59 -12.33
CA SER A 107 13.18 12.58 -13.06
C SER A 107 14.17 13.34 -13.91
N GLY A 108 15.26 13.80 -13.28
CA GLY A 108 16.40 14.32 -14.00
C GLY A 108 16.82 13.20 -14.94
N THR A 109 16.88 13.53 -16.22
CA THR A 109 17.46 12.77 -17.33
C THR A 109 18.96 12.52 -17.13
N ASP A 110 19.42 12.51 -15.88
CA ASP A 110 20.79 12.31 -15.46
C ASP A 110 20.95 10.82 -15.13
N PRO A 111 21.94 10.14 -15.72
CA PRO A 111 22.19 8.71 -15.52
C PRO A 111 22.63 8.34 -14.10
N GLU A 112 22.79 9.33 -13.20
CA GLU A 112 23.07 9.12 -11.78
C GLU A 112 21.98 9.76 -10.91
N PRO A 113 21.38 9.02 -9.96
CA PRO A 113 20.40 9.58 -9.05
C PRO A 113 21.11 10.60 -8.15
N LYS A 114 20.90 11.89 -8.44
CA LYS A 114 21.47 13.03 -7.67
C LYS A 114 21.18 12.98 -6.17
N ASN A 115 20.23 12.14 -5.73
CA ASN A 115 19.79 11.98 -4.34
C ASN A 115 19.82 10.54 -3.81
N GLY A 116 20.41 9.57 -4.53
CA GLY A 116 20.50 8.17 -4.08
C GLY A 116 19.17 7.38 -4.02
N VAL A 117 18.06 7.95 -4.51
CA VAL A 117 16.76 7.27 -4.62
C VAL A 117 16.75 6.41 -5.89
N SER A 118 16.47 5.11 -5.73
CA SER A 118 16.38 4.17 -6.87
C SER A 118 15.17 4.48 -7.76
N VAL A 119 15.28 4.15 -9.06
CA VAL A 119 14.15 4.17 -10.00
C VAL A 119 12.98 3.35 -9.48
N THR A 120 13.27 2.17 -8.91
CA THR A 120 12.28 1.28 -8.30
C THR A 120 11.53 1.96 -7.16
N GLU A 121 12.23 2.70 -6.29
CA GLU A 121 11.62 3.40 -5.17
C GLU A 121 10.71 4.55 -5.65
N THR A 122 11.15 5.28 -6.66
CA THR A 122 10.37 6.36 -7.29
C THR A 122 9.06 5.82 -7.87
N GLU A 123 9.14 4.72 -8.61
CA GLU A 123 7.97 4.06 -9.20
C GLU A 123 7.01 3.54 -8.12
N MET A 124 7.53 2.93 -7.05
CA MET A 124 6.70 2.49 -5.92
C MET A 124 5.97 3.65 -5.25
N ARG A 125 6.64 4.78 -5.00
CA ARG A 125 6.02 5.99 -4.42
C ARG A 125 4.88 6.50 -5.31
N ARG A 126 5.12 6.58 -6.63
CA ARG A 126 4.08 7.00 -7.61
C ARG A 126 2.87 6.07 -7.58
N ARG A 127 3.10 4.74 -7.61
CA ARG A 127 2.01 3.75 -7.56
C ARG A 127 1.18 3.90 -6.30
N ILE A 128 1.80 4.02 -5.12
CA ILE A 128 1.09 4.20 -3.86
C ILE A 128 0.25 5.48 -3.88
N CYS A 129 0.78 6.59 -4.42
CA CYS A 129 0.04 7.84 -4.57
C CYS A 129 -1.19 7.67 -5.47
N TRP A 130 -1.04 7.01 -6.62
CA TRP A 130 -2.15 6.76 -7.54
C TRP A 130 -3.22 5.85 -6.93
N VAL A 131 -2.83 4.79 -6.21
CA VAL A 131 -3.78 3.90 -5.54
C VAL A 131 -4.54 4.64 -4.44
N ALA A 132 -3.85 5.44 -3.61
CA ALA A 132 -4.52 6.24 -2.58
C ALA A 132 -5.48 7.28 -3.19
N TYR A 133 -5.07 7.93 -4.28
CA TYR A 133 -5.91 8.88 -5.00
C TYR A 133 -7.18 8.23 -5.56
N ALA A 134 -7.02 7.13 -6.30
CA ALA A 134 -8.13 6.39 -6.88
C ALA A 134 -9.09 5.92 -5.79
N SER A 135 -8.58 5.29 -4.73
CA SER A 135 -9.38 4.79 -3.61
C SER A 135 -10.18 5.92 -2.94
N GLY A 136 -9.55 7.07 -2.69
CA GLY A 136 -10.24 8.24 -2.14
C GLY A 136 -11.37 8.76 -3.03
N LYS A 137 -11.19 8.78 -4.36
CA LYS A 137 -12.26 9.16 -5.31
C LYS A 137 -13.40 8.14 -5.33
N PHE A 138 -13.09 6.85 -5.43
CA PHE A 138 -14.11 5.79 -5.37
C PHE A 138 -14.96 5.89 -4.11
N GLN A 139 -14.31 6.08 -2.97
CA GLN A 139 -14.98 6.19 -1.68
C GLN A 139 -15.87 7.44 -1.58
N SER A 140 -15.41 8.56 -2.13
CA SER A 140 -16.18 9.81 -2.19
C SER A 140 -17.44 9.67 -3.03
N LEU A 141 -17.33 9.02 -4.20
CA LEU A 141 -18.46 8.72 -5.08
C LEU A 141 -19.43 7.75 -4.42
N TYR A 142 -18.91 6.69 -3.80
CA TYR A 142 -19.72 5.63 -3.21
C TYR A 142 -20.49 6.11 -1.96
N LEU A 143 -19.88 6.93 -1.11
CA LEU A 143 -20.49 7.41 0.15
C LEU A 143 -21.12 8.81 0.06
N GLY A 144 -21.06 9.46 -1.11
CA GLY A 144 -21.53 10.85 -1.29
C GLY A 144 -20.72 11.86 -0.47
N ARG A 145 -19.49 11.53 -0.08
CA ARG A 145 -18.61 12.41 0.71
C ARG A 145 -17.81 13.33 -0.22
N PRO A 146 -17.50 14.56 0.19
CA PRO A 146 -16.60 15.40 -0.58
C PRO A 146 -15.21 14.74 -0.66
N PRO A 147 -14.56 14.71 -1.84
CA PRO A 147 -13.24 14.15 -1.96
C PRO A 147 -12.24 14.92 -1.11
N SER A 148 -11.66 14.22 -0.14
CA SER A 148 -10.60 14.74 0.74
C SER A 148 -9.31 15.05 -0.03
N LEU A 149 -9.12 14.43 -1.19
CA LEU A 149 -7.97 14.60 -2.07
C LEU A 149 -8.28 15.55 -3.22
N LEU A 150 -7.85 16.80 -3.07
CA LEU A 150 -7.69 17.75 -4.18
C LEU A 150 -6.25 17.65 -4.68
N PHE A 151 -6.07 16.94 -5.79
CA PHE A 151 -4.78 16.78 -6.49
C PHE A 151 -4.38 18.07 -7.21
N GLN A 152 -4.56 19.24 -6.60
CA GLN A 152 -4.17 20.53 -7.20
C GLN A 152 -2.71 20.90 -6.94
N ASN A 153 -2.00 20.20 -6.06
CA ASN A 153 -0.61 20.54 -5.69
C ASN A 153 0.42 19.43 -5.96
N GLY A 154 0.02 18.28 -6.50
CA GLY A 154 0.95 17.20 -6.83
C GLY A 154 1.29 17.19 -8.32
N ASN A 155 2.49 17.66 -8.69
CA ASN A 155 3.14 17.13 -9.89
C ASN A 155 3.41 15.66 -9.55
N ILE A 156 2.61 14.72 -10.05
CA ILE A 156 3.01 13.31 -10.10
C ILE A 156 2.95 12.91 -11.57
N SER A 157 4.10 12.57 -12.13
CA SER A 157 4.19 12.22 -13.54
C SER A 157 3.31 11.00 -13.84
N LYS A 158 2.60 11.09 -14.97
CA LYS A 158 1.82 9.98 -15.54
C LYS A 158 2.71 8.99 -16.32
N GLU A 159 3.99 9.32 -16.50
CA GLU A 159 4.94 8.47 -17.19
C GLU A 159 5.32 7.26 -16.33
N PHE A 160 5.08 6.08 -16.89
CA PHE A 160 5.48 4.81 -16.32
C PHE A 160 6.97 4.58 -16.58
N LEU A 161 7.77 4.42 -15.52
CA LEU A 161 9.21 4.19 -15.63
C LEU A 161 9.57 2.69 -15.71
N GLY A 162 8.57 1.80 -15.64
CA GLY A 162 8.76 0.35 -15.49
C GLY A 162 9.17 -0.43 -16.74
N SER A 163 9.65 0.21 -17.82
CA SER A 163 10.12 -0.52 -19.00
C SER A 163 11.44 -1.29 -18.77
N SER A 164 12.10 -1.08 -17.63
CA SER A 164 13.43 -1.68 -17.38
C SER A 164 13.37 -3.13 -16.90
N GLU A 165 12.41 -3.52 -16.05
CA GLU A 165 12.32 -4.90 -15.50
C GLU A 165 11.61 -5.87 -16.47
N GLU A 166 10.63 -5.40 -17.25
CA GLU A 166 9.92 -6.23 -18.24
C GLU A 166 10.75 -6.54 -19.49
N MET A 167 11.83 -5.77 -19.73
CA MET A 167 12.78 -5.98 -20.83
C MET A 167 14.07 -6.71 -20.40
N GLU A 168 14.19 -7.14 -19.14
CA GLU A 168 15.31 -7.99 -18.74
C GLU A 168 15.20 -9.35 -19.43
N GLN A 169 16.16 -9.61 -20.32
CA GLN A 169 16.25 -10.85 -21.07
C GLN A 169 16.51 -11.98 -20.08
N TRP A 170 15.59 -12.95 -20.02
CA TRP A 170 15.67 -14.11 -19.14
C TRP A 170 17.02 -14.81 -19.33
N ASN A 171 17.87 -14.83 -18.30
CA ASN A 171 19.17 -15.50 -18.36
C ASN A 171 19.11 -16.78 -17.52
N GLU A 172 19.17 -17.93 -18.18
CA GLU A 172 19.12 -19.27 -17.57
C GLU A 172 20.47 -19.68 -16.93
N SER A 173 21.05 -18.82 -16.09
CA SER A 173 22.24 -19.19 -15.32
C SER A 173 21.86 -19.46 -13.86
N TRP A 174 21.55 -20.73 -13.58
CA TRP A 174 21.54 -21.28 -12.22
C TRP A 174 22.97 -21.42 -11.68
#